data_AF-A0ABD3D2R4-F1
#
_entry.id   AF-A0ABD3D2R4-F1
#
_cell.length_a   1.000
_cell.length_b   1.000
_cell.length_c   1.000
_cell.angle_alpha   90.00
_cell.angle_beta   90.00
_cell.angle_gamma   90.00
#
_symmetry.space_group_name_H-M   'P 1'
#
loop_
_entity.id
_entity.type
_entity.pdbx_description
1 polymer ?
#
loop_
_entity_poly.entity_id
_entity_poly.type
_entity_poly.pdbx_seq_one_letter_code
_entity_poly.pdbx_strand_id
1 'polypeptide(L)'
;MGLKKATSTATDTMKKLRRKSSHTTRRPSRPEGGGCHRSAVGHIDGASVSDKLEALKNLIPSENKAEIKPDQLFQDTADYIVMLKTQVFVLQKLIDFYGSQQSQDNRNSV
;
A
#
# COMPACT_ATOMS: atom_id res chain seq x y z
N MET A 1 47.22 44.02 45.83
CA MET A 1 45.87 44.00 46.42
C MET A 1 45.24 45.37 46.18
N GLY A 2 44.39 45.49 45.17
CA GLY A 2 43.66 46.71 44.81
C GLY A 2 42.19 46.36 44.62
N LEU A 3 41.33 47.13 45.26
CA LEU A 3 39.98 46.79 45.69
C LEU A 3 38.93 47.57 44.87
N LYS A 4 37.87 46.86 44.41
CA LYS A 4 36.43 47.25 44.23
C LYS A 4 36.11 48.46 43.31
N LYS A 5 35.42 48.25 42.16
CA LYS A 5 33.96 48.20 41.87
C LYS A 5 33.18 49.52 42.03
N ALA A 6 32.60 50.00 40.92
CA ALA A 6 31.25 50.61 40.75
C ALA A 6 31.09 50.96 39.24
N THR A 7 30.14 50.48 38.43
CA THR A 7 28.66 50.52 38.38
C THR A 7 28.05 51.91 38.18
N SER A 8 27.85 52.28 36.91
CA SER A 8 26.73 53.04 36.33
C SER A 8 26.96 52.97 34.80
N THR A 9 25.99 52.87 33.90
CA THR A 9 24.82 53.71 33.66
C THR A 9 23.84 52.99 32.71
N ALA A 10 22.63 53.51 32.63
CA ALA A 10 21.48 53.00 31.91
C ALA A 10 21.51 53.20 30.38
N THR A 11 20.46 52.64 29.75
CA THR A 11 19.87 52.92 28.43
C THR A 11 20.71 52.60 27.19
N ASP A 12 20.20 51.75 26.29
CA ASP A 12 19.38 52.21 25.16
C ASP A 12 19.27 51.07 24.12
N THR A 13 18.17 51.15 23.40
CA THR A 13 17.69 50.40 22.25
C THR A 13 18.75 49.94 21.23
N MET A 14 18.50 48.78 20.61
CA MET A 14 18.37 48.59 19.16
C MET A 14 18.66 47.13 18.73
N LYS A 15 17.64 46.55 18.08
CA LYS A 15 17.63 45.48 17.07
C LYS A 15 18.98 44.85 16.69
N LYS A 16 19.11 43.53 16.92
CA LYS A 16 19.94 42.68 16.05
C LYS A 16 19.35 41.27 15.94
N LEU A 17 18.74 41.01 14.78
CA LEU A 17 18.39 39.66 14.33
C LEU A 17 19.67 38.80 14.33
N ARG A 18 19.79 37.88 15.29
CA ARG A 18 20.83 36.85 15.26
C ARG A 18 20.35 35.65 14.47
N ARG A 19 20.97 35.52 13.29
CA ARG A 19 20.99 34.33 12.46
C ARG A 19 21.41 33.11 13.29
N LYS A 20 20.52 32.11 13.30
CA LYS A 20 20.76 30.66 13.18
C LYS A 20 22.20 30.19 13.40
N SER A 21 22.45 29.41 14.47
CA SER A 21 23.38 28.28 14.42
C SER A 21 23.35 27.46 15.71
N SER A 22 23.27 26.15 15.54
CA SER A 22 23.83 25.10 16.42
C SER A 22 23.21 24.83 17.79
N HIS A 23 22.10 24.08 17.79
CA HIS A 23 21.90 23.01 18.77
C HIS A 23 21.32 21.77 18.09
N THR A 24 22.21 21.00 17.44
CA THR A 24 21.95 19.65 16.98
C THR A 24 22.28 18.67 18.10
N THR A 25 21.30 18.42 18.97
CA THR A 25 21.28 17.23 19.83
C THR A 25 19.85 16.74 19.98
N ARG A 26 19.28 16.26 18.88
CA ARG A 26 18.20 15.27 18.92
C ARG A 26 18.49 14.21 17.87
N ARG A 27 19.01 13.07 18.32
CA ARG A 27 19.00 11.84 17.54
C ARG A 27 17.53 11.53 17.21
N PRO A 28 17.11 11.44 15.95
CA PRO A 28 15.96 10.63 15.61
C PRO A 28 16.46 9.18 15.61
N SER A 29 16.01 8.41 16.61
CA SER A 29 16.05 6.96 16.49
C SER A 29 15.36 6.56 15.19
N ARG A 30 16.03 5.69 14.44
CA ARG A 30 15.53 5.04 13.23
C ARG A 30 14.12 4.49 13.49
N PRO A 31 13.13 4.75 12.62
CA PRO A 31 12.06 3.79 12.42
C PRO A 31 12.63 2.69 11.53
N GLU A 32 13.26 1.68 12.14
CA GLU A 32 13.40 0.39 11.47
C GLU A 32 12.05 -0.30 11.53
N GLY A 33 11.53 -0.64 10.35
CA GLY A 33 10.49 -1.65 10.18
C GLY A 33 9.06 -1.17 10.39
N GLY A 34 8.31 -1.05 9.29
CA GLY A 34 6.84 -1.02 9.34
C GLY A 34 6.22 0.12 8.56
N GLY A 35 6.43 0.16 7.24
CA GLY A 35 5.81 1.20 6.43
C GLY A 35 5.89 0.93 4.92
N CYS A 36 5.04 0.03 4.42
CA CYS A 36 4.42 0.19 3.10
C CYS A 36 3.24 -0.78 2.91
N HIS A 37 2.15 -0.55 3.64
CA HIS A 37 0.83 -0.89 3.11
C HIS A 37 0.45 0.18 2.09
N ARG A 38 1.03 0.10 0.89
CA ARG A 38 0.53 0.83 -0.27
C ARG A 38 0.44 -0.16 -1.41
N SER A 39 -0.79 -0.61 -1.63
CA SER A 39 -1.25 -1.33 -2.80
C SER A 39 -0.65 -0.69 -4.05
N ALA A 40 0.26 -1.41 -4.70
CA ALA A 40 0.75 -1.07 -6.01
C ALA A 40 0.87 -2.39 -6.78
N VAL A 41 -0.15 -2.65 -7.60
CA VAL A 41 -0.07 -3.54 -8.74
C VAL A 41 1.00 -2.96 -9.65
N GLY A 42 2.26 -3.37 -9.48
CA GLY A 42 3.36 -2.74 -10.19
C GLY A 42 4.73 -3.29 -9.79
N HIS A 43 5.23 -4.17 -10.65
CA HIS A 43 6.61 -4.68 -10.71
C HIS A 43 7.04 -5.67 -9.62
N ILE A 44 6.95 -6.96 -9.95
CA ILE A 44 7.52 -8.09 -9.18
C ILE A 44 9.03 -8.27 -9.49
N ASP A 45 9.65 -7.35 -10.26
CA ASP A 45 11.06 -7.42 -10.64
C ASP A 45 11.92 -6.92 -9.47
N GLY A 46 12.06 -7.78 -8.46
CA GLY A 46 12.78 -7.50 -7.22
C GLY A 46 12.14 -8.11 -5.97
N ALA A 47 10.89 -8.56 -6.06
CA ALA A 47 10.21 -9.23 -4.95
C ALA A 47 10.79 -10.64 -4.74
N SER A 48 11.06 -10.98 -3.47
CA SER A 48 11.56 -12.30 -3.11
C SER A 48 10.52 -13.38 -3.40
N VAL A 49 10.94 -14.64 -3.51
CA VAL A 49 10.01 -15.77 -3.69
C VAL A 49 8.96 -15.81 -2.57
N SER A 50 9.37 -15.50 -1.33
CA SER A 50 8.45 -15.41 -0.19
C SER A 50 7.37 -14.36 -0.40
N ASP A 51 7.74 -13.17 -0.90
CA ASP A 51 6.78 -12.09 -1.16
C ASP A 51 5.77 -12.49 -2.24
N LYS A 52 6.22 -13.20 -3.28
CA LYS A 52 5.35 -13.71 -4.35
C LYS A 52 4.37 -14.76 -3.83
N LEU A 53 4.81 -15.66 -2.96
CA LEU A 53 3.96 -16.70 -2.36
C LEU A 53 2.95 -16.10 -1.39
N GLU A 54 3.35 -15.12 -0.58
CA GLU A 54 2.44 -14.41 0.32
C GLU A 54 1.41 -13.59 -0.47
N ALA A 55 1.83 -12.92 -1.56
CA ALA A 55 0.90 -12.24 -2.46
C ALA A 55 -0.09 -13.22 -3.09
N LEU A 56 0.38 -14.39 -3.56
CA LEU A 56 -0.48 -15.42 -4.14
C LEU A 56 -1.52 -15.94 -3.13
N LYS A 57 -1.09 -16.23 -1.89
CA LYS A 57 -1.96 -16.65 -0.80
C LYS A 57 -3.06 -15.64 -0.49
N ASN A 58 -2.78 -14.35 -0.61
CA ASN A 58 -3.76 -13.29 -0.37
C ASN A 58 -4.83 -13.16 -1.48
N LEU A 59 -4.62 -13.77 -2.66
CA LEU A 59 -5.58 -13.75 -3.79
C LEU A 59 -6.58 -14.90 -3.76
N ILE A 60 -6.28 -15.97 -3.02
CA ILE A 60 -7.11 -17.17 -3.00
C ILE A 60 -8.06 -17.09 -1.79
N PRO A 61 -9.35 -17.37 -1.96
CA PRO A 61 -10.28 -17.49 -0.85
C PRO A 61 -10.01 -18.78 -0.08
N SER A 62 -8.98 -18.75 0.77
CA SER A 62 -8.65 -19.84 1.69
C SER A 62 -9.10 -19.48 3.11
N GLU A 63 -9.84 -20.37 3.77
CA GLU A 63 -10.30 -20.17 5.15
C GLU A 63 -9.14 -20.11 6.16
N ASN A 64 -8.01 -20.72 5.81
CA ASN A 64 -6.87 -20.83 6.70
C ASN A 64 -5.71 -19.95 6.23
N LYS A 65 -5.64 -18.71 6.74
CA LYS A 65 -4.53 -17.79 6.47
C LYS A 65 -3.23 -18.13 7.23
N ALA A 66 -3.15 -19.29 7.87
CA ALA A 66 -1.94 -19.80 8.52
C ALA A 66 -0.85 -20.18 7.48
N GLU A 67 0.28 -20.73 7.93
CA GLU A 67 1.32 -21.26 7.05
C GLU A 67 0.76 -22.41 6.20
N ILE A 68 0.50 -22.12 4.92
CA ILE A 68 0.13 -23.12 3.91
C ILE A 68 1.41 -23.53 3.18
N LYS A 69 1.60 -24.84 2.98
CA LYS A 69 2.73 -25.36 2.19
C LYS A 69 2.58 -24.94 0.72
N PRO A 70 3.69 -24.64 0.02
CA PRO A 70 3.63 -24.21 -1.38
C PRO A 70 2.83 -25.17 -2.29
N ASP A 71 2.98 -26.48 -2.11
CA ASP A 71 2.28 -27.48 -2.94
C ASP A 71 0.75 -27.37 -2.81
N GLN A 72 0.25 -27.19 -1.58
CA GLN A 72 -1.17 -26.99 -1.33
C GLN A 72 -1.63 -25.64 -1.89
N LEU A 73 -0.82 -24.59 -1.70
CA LEU A 73 -1.13 -23.26 -2.23
C LEU A 73 -1.30 -23.32 -3.76
N PHE A 74 -0.45 -24.07 -4.47
CA PHE A 74 -0.56 -24.22 -5.91
C PHE A 74 -1.78 -25.03 -6.33
N GLN A 75 -2.14 -26.08 -5.58
CA GLN A 75 -3.37 -26.84 -5.82
C GLN A 75 -4.61 -25.95 -5.64
N ASP A 76 -4.72 -25.26 -4.51
CA ASP A 76 -5.83 -24.34 -4.23
C ASP A 76 -5.91 -23.22 -5.29
N THR A 77 -4.75 -22.74 -5.75
CA THR A 77 -4.67 -21.75 -6.84
C THR A 77 -5.26 -22.31 -8.13
N ALA A 78 -4.87 -23.54 -8.51
CA ALA A 78 -5.33 -24.17 -9.74
C ALA A 78 -6.86 -24.37 -9.71
N ASP A 79 -7.37 -24.86 -8.59
CA ASP A 79 -8.81 -25.06 -8.39
C ASP A 79 -9.57 -23.73 -8.45
N TYR A 80 -9.03 -22.68 -7.82
CA TYR A 80 -9.63 -21.35 -7.86
C TYR A 80 -9.63 -20.74 -9.26
N ILE A 81 -8.56 -20.92 -10.04
CA ILE A 81 -8.51 -20.48 -11.45
C ILE A 81 -9.59 -21.19 -12.28
N VAL A 82 -9.77 -22.50 -12.11
CA VAL A 82 -10.80 -23.26 -12.83
C VAL A 82 -12.20 -22.78 -12.46
N MET A 83 -12.45 -22.54 -11.17
CA MET A 83 -13.72 -21.99 -10.70
C MET A 83 -14.01 -20.62 -11.32
N LEU A 84 -13.05 -19.69 -11.29
CA LEU A 84 -13.21 -18.36 -11.90
C LEU A 84 -13.47 -18.44 -13.40
N LYS A 85 -12.73 -19.29 -14.13
CA LYS A 85 -12.96 -19.51 -15.56
C LYS A 85 -14.37 -20.02 -15.84
N THR A 86 -14.87 -20.92 -15.00
CA THR A 86 -16.23 -21.46 -15.11
C THR A 86 -17.27 -20.37 -14.87
N GLN A 87 -17.09 -19.54 -13.84
CA GLN A 87 -17.99 -18.42 -13.54
C GLN A 87 -18.04 -17.42 -14.71
N VAL A 88 -16.88 -17.05 -15.27
CA VAL A 88 -16.80 -16.18 -16.44
C VAL A 88 -17.50 -16.81 -17.64
N PHE A 89 -17.32 -18.11 -17.86
CA PHE A 89 -17.96 -18.83 -18.96
C PHE A 89 -19.49 -18.82 -18.84
N VAL A 90 -20.02 -19.07 -17.64
CA VAL A 90 -21.48 -19.01 -17.38
C VAL A 90 -22.00 -17.59 -17.63
N LEU A 91 -21.32 -16.56 -17.13
CA LEU A 91 -21.72 -15.17 -17.36
C LEU A 91 -21.72 -14.82 -18.84
N GLN A 92 -20.71 -15.25 -19.60
CA GLN A 92 -20.69 -15.06 -21.05
C GLN A 92 -21.88 -15.73 -21.73
N LYS A 93 -22.24 -16.97 -21.32
CA LYS A 93 -23.41 -17.67 -21.88
C LYS A 93 -24.73 -16.98 -21.57
N LEU A 94 -24.87 -16.41 -20.38
CA LEU A 94 -26.03 -15.60 -20.02
C LEU A 94 -26.11 -14.35 -20.88
N ILE A 95 -24.99 -13.67 -21.13
CA ILE A 95 -24.93 -12.52 -22.05
C ILE A 95 -25.30 -12.95 -23.48
N ASP A 96 -24.77 -14.07 -23.97
CA ASP A 96 -25.10 -14.57 -25.32
C ASP A 96 -26.61 -14.85 -25.44
N PHE A 97 -27.21 -15.47 -24.41
CA PHE A 97 -28.62 -15.86 -24.38
C PHE A 97 -29.57 -14.65 -24.28
N TYR A 98 -29.30 -13.71 -23.37
CA TYR A 98 -30.20 -12.57 -23.13
C TYR A 98 -29.86 -11.34 -24.00
N GLY A 99 -28.60 -11.14 -24.35
CA GLY A 99 -28.15 -10.03 -25.18
C GLY A 99 -28.58 -10.16 -26.66
N SER A 100 -28.81 -11.39 -27.13
CA SER A 100 -29.34 -11.63 -28.49
C SER A 100 -30.85 -11.38 -28.60
N GLN A 101 -31.60 -11.44 -27.49
CA GLN A 101 -33.06 -11.20 -27.45
C GLN A 101 -33.43 -9.73 -27.69
N GLN A 102 -32.60 -8.80 -27.20
CA GLN A 102 -32.84 -7.36 -27.31
C GLN A 102 -32.78 -6.84 -28.77
N SER A 103 -32.19 -7.62 -29.69
CA SER A 103 -32.13 -7.28 -31.12
C SER A 103 -33.36 -7.74 -31.93
N GLN A 104 -34.21 -8.61 -31.38
CA GLN A 104 -35.39 -9.12 -32.10
C GLN A 104 -36.69 -8.39 -31.76
N ASP A 105 -36.85 -7.88 -30.53
CA ASP A 105 -38.09 -7.17 -30.13
C ASP A 105 -38.33 -5.87 -30.92
N ASN A 106 -37.29 -5.24 -31.46
CA ASN A 106 -37.42 -4.00 -32.22
C ASN A 106 -37.80 -4.20 -33.71
N ARG A 107 -38.06 -5.44 -34.15
CA ARG A 107 -38.42 -5.75 -35.56
C ARG A 107 -39.89 -6.11 -35.79
N ASN A 108 -40.69 -6.30 -34.73
CA ASN A 108 -42.08 -6.75 -34.85
C ASN A 108 -43.13 -5.69 -34.50
N SER A 109 -42.78 -4.40 -34.53
CA SER A 109 -43.77 -3.31 -34.59
C SER A 109 -44.09 -3.00 -36.06
N VAL A 110 -45.01 -3.77 -36.64
CA VAL A 110 -45.68 -3.46 -37.93
C VAL A 110 -47.13 -3.12 -37.66
#